data_AF-A0A1G9RVY3-F1
#
_entry.id   AF-A0A1G9RVY3-F1
#
_cell.length_a   1.000
_cell.length_b   1.000
_cell.length_c   1.000
_cell.angle_alpha   90.00
_cell.angle_beta   90.00
_cell.angle_gamma   90.00
#
_symmetry.space_group_name_H-M   'P 1'
#
loop_
_entity.id
_entity.type
_entity.pdbx_description
1 polymer ?
#
loop_
_entity_poly.entity_id
_entity_poly.type
_entity_poly.pdbx_seq_one_letter_code
_entity_poly.pdbx_strand_id
1 'polypeptide(L)' 'MSWDTELTALTTRIAGPLFTRPEPRQAFADLVRALLADVPRKNSWQLADHIGHATANRFEHLLDRAKWDVDALRDEV' A
#
# COMPACT_ATOMS: atom_id res chain seq x y z
N MET A 1 12.61 9.62 15.28
CA MET A 1 12.68 8.45 14.37
C MET A 1 12.77 8.97 12.94
N SER A 2 13.17 8.16 11.96
CA SER A 2 13.08 8.58 10.56
C SER A 2 11.63 8.48 10.09
N TRP A 3 11.24 9.36 9.17
CA TRP A 3 9.97 9.30 8.45
C TRP A 3 9.70 7.90 7.88
N ASP A 4 10.70 7.28 7.24
CA ASP A 4 10.56 5.94 6.66
C ASP A 4 10.22 4.88 7.71
N THR A 5 10.78 4.99 8.91
CA THR A 5 10.52 4.07 10.01
C THR A 5 9.10 4.23 10.54
N GLU A 6 8.65 5.47 10.72
CA GLU A 6 7.29 5.77 11.20
C GLU A 6 6.24 5.31 10.19
N LEU A 7 6.44 5.58 8.90
CA LEU A 7 5.53 5.12 7.84
C LEU A 7 5.48 3.59 7.76
N THR A 8 6.63 2.92 7.91
CA THR A 8 6.71 1.45 7.92
C THR A 8 5.97 0.87 9.13
N ALA A 9 6.15 1.46 10.32
CA ALA A 9 5.46 1.02 11.52
C ALA A 9 3.94 1.22 11.42
N LEU A 10 3.49 2.37 10.90
CA LEU A 10 2.09 2.69 10.68
C LEU A 10 1.43 1.71 9.71
N THR A 11 2.03 1.53 8.52
CA THR A 11 1.49 0.62 7.50
C THR A 11 1.50 -0.83 7.96
N THR A 12 2.48 -1.26 8.75
CA THR A 12 2.51 -2.59 9.37
C THR A 12 1.37 -2.80 10.38
N ARG A 13 1.12 -1.80 11.25
CA ARG A 13 0.03 -1.83 12.22
C ARG A 13 -1.32 -1.98 11.53
N ILE A 14 -1.59 -1.14 10.53
CA ILE A 14 -2.86 -1.11 9.79
C ILE A 14 -3.05 -2.38 8.94
N ALA A 15 -2.00 -2.85 8.27
CA ALA A 15 -2.11 -3.99 7.35
C ALA A 15 -2.28 -5.35 8.06
N GLY A 16 -1.88 -5.44 9.34
CA GLY A 16 -2.00 -6.65 10.16
C GLY A 16 -3.42 -7.21 10.22
N PRO A 17 -4.41 -6.45 10.72
CA PRO A 17 -5.81 -6.88 10.78
C PRO A 17 -6.51 -6.94 9.41
N LEU A 18 -6.14 -6.07 8.45
CA LEU A 18 -6.83 -5.97 7.16
C LEU A 18 -6.55 -7.13 6.21
N PHE A 19 -5.35 -7.72 6.30
CA PHE A 19 -4.91 -8.75 5.37
C PHE A 19 -4.39 -9.95 6.12
N THR A 20 -4.86 -11.15 5.77
CA THR A 20 -4.33 -12.40 6.33
C THR A 20 -2.97 -12.80 5.73
N ARG A 21 -2.71 -12.41 4.48
CA ARG A 21 -1.53 -12.82 3.71
C ARG A 21 -0.45 -11.73 3.70
N PRO A 22 0.85 -12.07 3.72
CA PRO A 22 1.93 -11.08 3.71
C PRO A 22 2.04 -10.29 2.41
N GLU A 23 1.74 -10.90 1.26
CA GLU A 23 1.88 -10.26 -0.06
C GLU A 23 1.03 -8.99 -0.21
N PRO A 24 -0.29 -8.96 0.11
CA PRO A 24 -1.08 -7.74 0.06
C PRO A 24 -0.69 -6.72 1.13
N ARG A 25 -0.12 -7.13 2.27
CA ARG A 25 0.41 -6.18 3.28
C ARG A 25 1.58 -5.37 2.72
N GLN A 26 2.50 -6.03 2.03
CA GLN A 26 3.61 -5.36 1.37
C GLN A 26 3.09 -4.43 0.26
N ALA A 27 2.16 -4.93 -0.58
CA ALA A 27 1.57 -4.11 -1.63
C ALA A 27 0.85 -2.86 -1.08
N PHE A 28 0.17 -2.99 0.06
CA PHE A 28 -0.47 -1.86 0.75
C PHE A 28 0.57 -0.83 1.23
N ALA A 29 1.63 -1.28 1.90
CA ALA A 29 2.70 -0.39 2.37
C ALA A 29 3.38 0.36 1.20
N ASP A 30 3.67 -0.36 0.11
CA ASP A 30 4.24 0.20 -1.11
C ASP A 30 3.30 1.22 -1.76
N LEU A 31 2.01 0.90 -1.85
CA LEU A 31 1.00 1.79 -2.42
C LEU A 31 0.88 3.08 -1.61
N VAL A 32 0.81 2.99 -0.27
CA VAL A 32 0.77 4.18 0.61
C VAL A 32 2.02 5.04 0.44
N ARG A 33 3.22 4.43 0.40
CA ARG A 33 4.47 5.17 0.12
C ARG A 33 4.42 5.89 -1.21
N ALA A 34 3.97 5.22 -2.28
CA ALA A 34 3.87 5.82 -3.62
C ALA A 34 2.83 6.95 -3.68
N LEU A 35 1.72 6.80 -2.96
CA LEU A 35 0.67 7.81 -2.87
C LEU A 35 1.17 9.09 -2.19
N LEU A 36 2.02 8.98 -1.17
CA LEU A 36 2.60 10.11 -0.45
C LEU A 36 3.81 10.76 -1.15
N ALA A 37 4.41 10.09 -2.12
CA ALA A 37 5.55 10.62 -2.87
C ALA A 37 5.14 11.70 -3.90
N ASP A 38 6.11 12.43 -4.44
CA ASP A 38 5.86 13.42 -5.50
C ASP A 38 5.79 12.74 -6.88
N VAL A 39 4.69 12.02 -7.13
CA VAL A 39 4.42 11.35 -8.41
C VAL A 39 3.39 12.18 -9.19
N PRO A 40 3.73 12.73 -10.37
CA PRO A 40 2.88 13.69 -11.09
C PRO A 40 1.47 13.19 -11.42
N ARG A 41 1.30 11.88 -11.63
CA ARG A 41 -0.02 11.27 -11.85
C ARG A 41 -0.12 9.95 -11.09
N LYS A 42 -1.19 9.82 -10.31
CA LYS A 42 -1.42 8.76 -9.33
C LYS A 42 -2.27 7.63 -9.94
N ASN A 43 -1.72 6.91 -10.90
CA ASN A 43 -2.31 5.66 -11.40
C ASN A 43 -1.41 4.46 -11.02
N SER A 44 -1.97 3.24 -11.03
CA SER A 44 -1.26 2.04 -10.59
C SER A 44 0.08 1.82 -11.30
N TRP A 45 0.19 2.20 -12.58
CA TRP A 45 1.44 2.08 -13.33
C TRP A 45 2.52 3.06 -12.84
N GLN A 46 2.22 4.35 -12.73
CA GLN A 46 3.19 5.36 -12.29
C GLN A 46 3.57 5.19 -10.82
N LEU A 47 2.63 4.74 -9.99
CA LEU A 47 2.93 4.41 -8.60
C LEU A 47 3.86 3.18 -8.52
N ALA A 48 3.62 2.16 -9.34
CA ALA A 48 4.45 0.96 -9.36
C ALA A 48 5.87 1.28 -9.83
N ASP A 49 6.00 2.08 -10.89
CA ASP A 49 7.27 2.56 -11.42
C ASP A 49 8.06 3.35 -10.35
N HIS A 50 7.40 4.25 -9.61
CA HIS A 50 8.03 4.99 -8.51
C HIS A 50 8.61 4.08 -7.41
N ILE A 51 7.97 2.94 -7.13
CA ILE A 51 8.43 1.97 -6.14
C ILE A 51 9.49 1.01 -6.71
N GLY A 52 9.67 0.97 -8.04
CA GLY A 52 10.58 0.03 -8.72
C GLY A 52 9.94 -1.33 -9.01
N HIS A 53 8.61 -1.43 -8.98
CA HIS A 53 7.90 -2.63 -9.41
C HIS A 53 7.89 -2.75 -10.93
N ALA A 54 8.18 -3.94 -11.46
CA ALA A 54 8.22 -4.18 -12.90
C ALA A 54 6.84 -4.07 -13.60
N THR A 55 5.73 -4.17 -12.83
CA THR A 55 4.36 -4.08 -13.35
C THR A 55 3.42 -3.48 -12.31
N ALA A 56 2.27 -2.96 -12.77
CA ALA A 56 1.19 -2.47 -11.90
C ALA A 56 0.39 -3.59 -11.20
N ASN A 57 0.60 -4.86 -11.57
CA ASN A 57 -0.25 -5.98 -11.18
C ASN A 57 -0.45 -6.12 -9.66
N ARG A 58 0.55 -5.78 -8.85
CA ARG A 58 0.44 -5.86 -7.38
C ARG A 58 -0.59 -4.86 -6.85
N PHE A 59 -0.59 -3.64 -7.39
CA PHE A 59 -1.54 -2.60 -7.00
C PHE A 59 -2.92 -2.84 -7.60
N GLU A 60 -2.99 -3.27 -8.85
CA GLU A 60 -4.27 -3.65 -9.47
C GLU A 60 -4.90 -4.84 -8.72
N HIS A 61 -4.12 -5.86 -8.37
CA HIS A 61 -4.62 -6.96 -7.55
C HIS A 61 -5.09 -6.48 -6.17
N LEU A 62 -4.33 -5.62 -5.50
CA LEU A 62 -4.70 -5.07 -4.19
C LEU A 62 -6.04 -4.31 -4.25
N LEU A 63 -6.25 -3.50 -5.29
CA LEU A 63 -7.41 -2.61 -5.41
C LEU A 63 -8.65 -3.31 -6.00
N ASP A 64 -8.46 -4.29 -6.89
CA ASP A 64 -9.55 -4.93 -7.64
C ASP A 64 -9.92 -6.34 -7.12
N ARG A 65 -8.97 -7.07 -6.53
CA ARG A 65 -9.13 -8.52 -6.28
C ARG A 65 -8.81 -8.98 -4.87
N ALA A 66 -7.97 -8.26 -4.13
CA ALA A 66 -7.63 -8.63 -2.78
C ALA A 66 -8.85 -8.49 -1.86
N LYS A 67 -8.97 -9.40 -0.90
CA LYS A 67 -10.00 -9.32 0.14
C LYS A 67 -9.48 -8.47 1.30
N TRP A 68 -10.15 -7.36 1.56
CA TRP A 68 -9.96 -6.48 2.71
C TRP A 68 -11.26 -5.69 2.93
N ASP A 69 -11.41 -5.12 4.12
CA ASP A 69 -12.61 -4.42 4.54
C ASP A 69 -12.35 -2.90 4.60
N VAL A 70 -13.19 -2.13 3.92
CA VAL A 70 -13.06 -0.67 3.80
C VAL A 70 -13.39 0.03 5.12
N ASP A 71 -14.38 -0.46 5.86
CA ASP A 71 -14.75 0.13 7.15
C ASP A 71 -13.69 -0.22 8.19
N ALA A 72 -13.16 -1.44 8.17
CA ALA A 72 -12.03 -1.81 9.02
C ALA A 72 -10.77 -0.95 8.73
N LEU A 73 -10.50 -0.62 7.46
CA LEU A 73 -9.39 0.27 7.11
C LEU A 73 -9.64 1.70 7.64
N ARG A 74 -10.88 2.19 7.52
CA ARG A 74 -11.27 3.52 8.03
C ARG A 74 -11.08 3.62 9.54
N ASP A 75 -11.45 2.57 10.29
CA ASP A 75 -11.41 2.59 11.76
C ASP A 75 -9.98 2.44 12.34
N GLU A 76 -9.03 1.95 11.55
CA GLU A 76 -7.61 1.81 11.94
C GLU A 76 -6.75 3.07 11.73
N VAL A 77 -7.27 4.05 10.98
CA VAL A 77 -6.61 5.31 10.57
C VAL A 77 -7.10 6.48 11.42
#